data_AF-A0A3D4PZ55-F1
#
_entry.id   AF-A0A3D4PZ55-F1
#
_cell.length_a   1.000
_cell.length_b   1.000
_cell.length_c   1.000
_cell.angle_alpha   90.00
_cell.angle_beta   90.00
_cell.angle_gamma   90.00
#
_symmetry.space_group_name_H-M   'P 1'
#
loop_
_entity.id
_entity.type
_entity.pdbx_description
1 polymer ?
#
loop_
_entity_poly.entity_id
_entity_poly.type
_entity_poly.pdbx_seq_one_letter_code
_entity_poly.pdbx_strand_id
1 'polypeptide(L)'
;MNRSHPSQQQALSPGVILVVAFLWVATVASAIGVVATTQIVRRDVNSLETLRREASQLQVQWGQYLLEQSTWAAYGRVEHAAVSELNMMAPTPEEMVMISGNHVIEGHVLAEPAAGGQ
;
A
#
# COMPACT_ATOMS: atom_id res chain seq x y z
N MET A 1 -83.97 1.65 -24.82
CA MET A 1 -83.43 2.99 -24.49
C MET A 1 -81.91 2.87 -24.37
N ASN A 2 -81.19 2.77 -25.50
CA ASN A 2 -79.73 2.53 -25.51
C ASN A 2 -79.01 3.86 -25.80
N ARG A 3 -78.26 4.39 -24.82
CA ARG A 3 -77.45 5.61 -25.00
C ARG A 3 -76.12 5.20 -25.63
N SER A 4 -75.95 5.48 -26.91
CA SER A 4 -74.65 5.43 -27.57
C SER A 4 -73.77 6.52 -26.95
N HIS A 5 -72.79 6.12 -26.14
CA HIS A 5 -71.66 6.97 -25.78
C HIS A 5 -70.79 7.17 -27.03
N PRO A 6 -70.68 8.38 -27.60
CA PRO A 6 -69.64 8.63 -28.59
C PRO A 6 -68.31 8.55 -27.84
N SER A 7 -67.48 7.58 -28.18
CA SER A 7 -66.05 7.60 -27.89
C SER A 7 -65.49 8.91 -28.44
N GLN A 8 -65.34 9.92 -27.59
CA GLN A 8 -64.59 11.13 -27.86
C GLN A 8 -63.18 10.70 -28.23
N GLN A 9 -62.94 10.47 -29.52
CA GLN A 9 -61.62 10.51 -30.11
C GLN A 9 -61.19 11.97 -30.01
N GLN A 10 -60.66 12.36 -28.84
CA GLN A 10 -59.91 13.60 -28.69
C GLN A 10 -58.75 13.52 -29.67
N ALA A 11 -58.92 14.12 -30.84
CA ALA A 11 -57.84 14.32 -31.78
C ALA A 11 -56.74 15.07 -31.02
N LEU A 12 -55.62 14.40 -30.78
CA LEU A 12 -54.43 14.98 -30.17
C LEU A 12 -54.14 16.31 -30.89
N SER A 13 -54.23 17.42 -30.16
CA SER A 13 -54.05 18.73 -30.77
C SER A 13 -52.63 18.83 -31.36
N PRO A 14 -52.45 19.49 -32.52
CA PRO A 14 -51.14 19.56 -33.16
C PRO A 14 -50.06 20.19 -32.26
N GLY A 15 -50.46 21.06 -31.32
CA GLY A 15 -49.56 21.60 -30.30
C GLY A 15 -49.04 20.55 -29.30
N VAL A 16 -49.88 19.61 -28.86
CA VAL A 16 -49.45 18.53 -27.97
C VAL A 16 -48.46 17.61 -28.66
N ILE A 17 -48.68 17.31 -29.95
CA ILE A 17 -47.77 16.47 -30.74
C ILE A 17 -46.39 17.14 -30.87
N LEU A 18 -46.33 18.45 -31.12
CA LEU A 18 -45.06 19.19 -31.19
C LEU A 18 -44.32 19.20 -29.85
N VAL A 19 -45.03 19.39 -28.74
CA VAL A 19 -44.43 19.35 -27.40
C VAL A 19 -43.87 17.96 -27.08
N VAL A 20 -44.62 16.90 -27.40
CA VAL A 20 -44.17 15.52 -27.19
C VAL A 20 -42.95 15.21 -28.06
N ALA A 21 -42.95 15.62 -29.33
CA ALA A 21 -41.80 15.44 -30.22
C ALA A 21 -40.57 16.19 -29.70
N PHE A 22 -40.73 17.42 -29.23
CA PHE A 22 -39.64 18.19 -28.62
C PHE A 22 -39.08 17.52 -27.37
N LEU A 23 -39.95 17.08 -26.46
CA LEU A 23 -39.54 16.36 -25.24
C LEU A 23 -38.78 15.09 -25.59
N TRP A 24 -39.27 14.33 -26.57
CA TRP A 24 -38.61 13.11 -27.03
C TRP A 24 -37.21 13.39 -27.57
N VAL A 25 -37.05 14.39 -28.44
CA VAL A 25 -35.74 14.79 -28.95
C VAL A 25 -34.81 15.27 -27.82
N ALA A 26 -35.33 16.07 -26.89
CA ALA A 26 -34.56 16.55 -25.75
C ALA A 26 -34.07 15.40 -24.86
N THR A 27 -34.91 14.39 -24.60
CA THR A 27 -34.52 13.18 -23.85
C THR A 27 -33.44 12.38 -24.58
N VAL A 28 -33.57 12.17 -25.90
CA VAL A 28 -32.55 11.45 -26.69
C VAL A 28 -31.23 12.22 -26.69
N ALA A 29 -31.26 13.54 -26.87
CA ALA A 29 -30.08 14.38 -26.82
C ALA A 29 -29.41 14.34 -25.43
N SER A 30 -30.19 14.36 -24.35
CA SER A 30 -29.69 14.20 -22.99
C SER A 30 -29.00 12.85 -22.79
N ALA A 31 -29.62 11.75 -23.24
CA ALA A 31 -29.04 10.41 -23.15
C ALA A 31 -27.69 10.30 -23.87
N ILE A 32 -27.61 10.84 -25.10
CA ILE A 32 -26.35 10.89 -25.87
C ILE A 32 -25.30 11.73 -25.14
N GLY A 33 -25.69 12.89 -24.59
CA GLY A 33 -24.81 13.76 -23.81
C GLY A 33 -24.20 13.04 -22.61
N VAL A 34 -25.02 12.34 -21.82
CA VAL A 34 -24.55 11.57 -20.65
C VAL A 34 -23.55 10.46 -21.05
N VAL A 35 -23.84 9.74 -22.14
CA VAL A 35 -22.93 8.71 -22.67
C VAL A 35 -21.61 9.33 -23.13
N ALA A 36 -21.66 10.47 -23.83
CA ALA A 36 -20.48 11.19 -24.27
C ALA A 36 -19.61 11.66 -23.09
N THR A 37 -20.22 12.24 -22.04
CA THR A 37 -19.52 12.63 -20.81
C THR A 37 -18.85 11.42 -20.15
N THR A 38 -19.54 10.28 -20.09
CA THR A 38 -18.98 9.05 -19.53
C THR A 38 -17.76 8.56 -20.33
N GLN A 39 -17.79 8.68 -21.65
CA GLN A 39 -16.67 8.29 -22.50
C GLN A 39 -15.47 9.24 -22.38
N ILE A 40 -15.72 10.53 -22.15
CA ILE A 40 -14.69 11.54 -21.88
C ILE A 40 -14.04 11.29 -20.51
N VAL A 41 -14.84 11.00 -19.48
CA VAL A 41 -14.34 10.67 -18.13
C VAL A 41 -13.38 9.49 -18.17
N ARG A 42 -13.66 8.45 -18.98
CA ARG A 42 -12.73 7.31 -19.13
C ARG A 42 -11.37 7.70 -19.72
N ARG A 43 -11.31 8.75 -20.55
CA ARG A 43 -10.04 9.24 -21.13
C ARG A 43 -9.28 10.12 -20.14
N ASP A 44 -9.97 11.00 -19.43
CA ASP A 44 -9.32 11.92 -18.48
C ASP A 44 -8.82 11.18 -17.23
N VAL A 45 -9.57 10.18 -16.76
CA VAL A 45 -9.16 9.32 -15.64
C VAL A 45 -7.90 8.52 -15.98
N ASN A 46 -7.71 8.11 -17.24
CA ASN A 46 -6.52 7.37 -17.66
C ASN A 46 -5.23 8.20 -17.49
N SER A 47 -5.29 9.51 -17.79
CA SER A 47 -4.15 10.43 -17.60
C SER A 47 -3.84 10.67 -16.11
N LEU A 48 -4.87 10.73 -15.27
CA LEU A 48 -4.69 10.79 -13.82
C LEU A 48 -4.11 9.48 -13.26
N GLU A 49 -4.54 8.32 -13.80
CA GLU A 49 -4.03 7.03 -13.37
C GLU A 49 -2.55 6.83 -13.69
N THR A 50 -2.04 7.31 -14.83
CA THR A 50 -0.61 7.17 -15.17
C THR A 50 0.27 7.94 -14.19
N LEU A 51 -0.07 9.20 -13.90
CA LEU A 51 0.69 10.02 -12.95
C LEU A 51 0.64 9.43 -11.53
N ARG A 52 -0.51 8.85 -11.17
CA ARG A 52 -0.70 8.18 -9.87
C ARG A 52 0.11 6.89 -9.75
N ARG A 53 0.26 6.15 -10.85
CA ARG A 53 1.11 4.95 -10.92
C ARG A 53 2.58 5.30 -10.75
N GLU A 54 3.04 6.37 -11.40
CA GLU A 54 4.42 6.85 -11.28
C GLU A 54 4.73 7.32 -9.85
N ALA A 55 3.83 8.11 -9.25
CA ALA A 55 3.93 8.51 -7.85
C ALA A 55 3.97 7.29 -6.90
N SER A 56 3.15 6.26 -7.16
CA SER A 56 3.15 5.02 -6.37
C SER A 56 4.47 4.26 -6.48
N GLN A 57 5.09 4.19 -7.66
CA GLN A 57 6.40 3.54 -7.81
C GLN A 57 7.49 4.29 -7.06
N LEU A 58 7.46 5.63 -7.07
CA LEU A 58 8.41 6.45 -6.33
C LEU A 58 8.23 6.26 -4.81
N GLN A 59 6.99 6.18 -4.33
CA GLN A 59 6.67 5.92 -2.92
C GLN A 59 7.26 4.58 -2.44
N VAL A 60 7.19 3.53 -3.26
CA VAL A 60 7.76 2.22 -2.95
C VAL A 60 9.27 2.31 -2.82
N GLN A 61 9.95 2.95 -3.79
CA GLN A 61 11.40 3.13 -3.75
C GLN A 61 11.85 3.97 -2.55
N TRP A 62 11.12 5.04 -2.23
CA TRP A 62 11.34 5.83 -1.02
C TRP A 62 11.18 4.99 0.25
N GLY A 63 10.17 4.11 0.30
CA GLY A 63 9.97 3.18 1.41
C GLY A 63 11.13 2.19 1.57
N GLN A 64 11.68 1.68 0.47
CA GLN A 64 12.87 0.82 0.49
C GLN A 64 14.10 1.58 1.00
N TYR A 65 14.36 2.78 0.49
CA TYR A 65 15.44 3.65 0.98
C TYR A 65 15.30 3.99 2.46
N LEU A 66 14.08 4.23 2.94
CA LEU A 66 13.83 4.48 4.36
C LEU A 66 14.11 3.24 5.21
N LEU A 67 13.73 2.06 4.74
CA LEU A 67 14.02 0.80 5.41
C LEU A 67 15.52 0.54 5.48
N GLU A 68 16.23 0.77 4.37
CA GLU A 68 17.68 0.75 4.34
C GLU A 68 18.23 1.73 5.38
N GLN A 69 17.91 3.01 5.28
CA GLN A 69 18.41 4.04 6.20
C GLN A 69 18.06 3.75 7.66
N SER A 70 16.87 3.22 7.95
CA SER A 70 16.48 2.84 9.31
C SER A 70 17.31 1.68 9.86
N THR A 71 17.76 0.76 8.99
CA THR A 71 18.67 -0.34 9.34
C THR A 71 20.08 0.19 9.61
N TRP A 72 20.57 1.12 8.80
CA TRP A 72 21.87 1.79 9.03
C TRP A 72 21.84 2.72 10.25
N ALA A 73 20.73 3.43 10.49
CA ALA A 73 20.53 4.30 11.64
C ALA A 73 20.39 3.53 12.96
N ALA A 74 19.83 2.32 12.91
CA ALA A 74 19.86 1.39 14.03
C ALA A 74 21.29 0.96 14.34
N TYR A 75 22.12 0.66 13.34
CA TYR A 75 23.53 0.29 13.54
C TYR A 75 24.35 1.44 14.15
N GLY A 76 24.26 2.65 13.61
CA GLY A 76 24.98 3.81 14.15
C GLY A 76 24.54 4.21 15.56
N ARG A 77 23.24 4.04 15.90
CA ARG A 77 22.77 4.21 17.28
C ARG A 77 23.25 3.12 18.22
N VAL A 78 23.34 1.87 17.76
CA VAL A 78 23.84 0.75 18.57
C VAL A 78 25.33 0.92 18.84
N GLU A 79 26.11 1.35 17.86
CA GLU A 79 27.54 1.65 18.05
C GLU A 79 27.74 2.83 18.99
N HIS A 80 26.97 3.91 18.84
CA HIS A 80 27.02 5.02 19.78
C HIS A 80 26.61 4.60 21.20
N ALA A 81 25.56 3.78 21.36
CA ALA A 81 25.17 3.23 22.65
C ALA A 81 26.23 2.31 23.26
N ALA A 82 26.87 1.44 22.47
CA ALA A 82 27.96 0.56 22.93
C ALA A 82 29.22 1.33 23.37
N VAL A 83 29.57 2.40 22.66
CA VAL A 83 30.72 3.24 23.01
C VAL A 83 30.41 4.15 24.20
N SER A 84 29.22 4.77 24.24
CA SER A 84 28.88 5.78 25.26
C SER A 84 28.36 5.20 26.57
N GLU A 85 27.51 4.17 26.54
CA GLU A 85 26.94 3.56 27.76
C GLU A 85 27.78 2.36 28.24
N LEU A 86 28.34 1.57 27.31
CA LEU A 86 29.10 0.37 27.65
C LEU A 86 30.62 0.56 27.59
N ASN A 87 31.11 1.76 27.22
CA ASN A 87 32.53 2.11 27.13
C ASN A 87 33.35 1.13 26.26
N MET A 88 32.70 0.52 25.25
CA MET A 88 33.36 -0.41 24.35
C MET A 88 34.30 0.34 23.39
N MET A 89 35.57 -0.07 23.35
CA MET A 89 36.55 0.37 22.37
C MET A 89 36.80 -0.77 21.37
N ALA A 90 36.95 -0.45 20.08
CA ALA A 90 37.28 -1.45 19.07
C ALA A 90 38.69 -2.02 19.36
N PRO A 91 38.84 -3.34 19.53
CA PRO A 91 40.11 -3.94 19.95
C PRO A 91 41.17 -3.81 18.85
N THR A 92 42.39 -3.50 19.25
CA THR A 92 43.55 -3.44 18.34
C THR A 92 44.01 -4.85 17.97
N PRO A 93 44.75 -5.06 16.86
CA PRO A 93 45.17 -6.39 16.40
C PRO A 93 45.96 -7.22 17.42
N GLU A 94 46.51 -6.56 18.45
CA GLU A 94 47.29 -7.18 19.53
C GLU A 94 46.43 -7.82 20.62
N GLU A 95 45.12 -7.52 20.68
CA GLU A 95 44.17 -8.06 21.67
C GLU A 95 43.25 -9.15 21.08
N MET A 96 43.40 -9.49 19.79
CA MET A 96 42.64 -10.57 19.14
C MET A 96 43.19 -11.95 19.49
N VAL A 97 42.51 -12.67 20.40
CA VAL A 97 42.77 -14.09 20.67
C VAL A 97 41.89 -14.95 19.75
N MET A 98 42.50 -15.55 18.72
CA MET A 98 41.82 -16.52 17.87
C MET A 98 41.81 -17.90 18.55
N ILE A 99 40.65 -18.34 19.02
CA ILE A 99 40.49 -19.67 19.62
C ILE A 99 40.28 -20.68 18.49
N SER A 100 41.33 -21.46 18.21
CA SER A 100 41.25 -22.63 17.33
C SER A 100 40.58 -23.78 18.10
N GLY A 101 39.45 -24.26 17.59
CA GLY A 101 38.59 -25.23 18.27
C GLY A 101 39.18 -26.64 18.32
N ASN A 102 39.96 -26.95 19.37
CA ASN A 102 40.30 -28.34 19.70
C ASN A 102 40.31 -28.67 21.21
N HIS A 103 39.50 -28.01 22.03
CA HIS A 103 39.27 -28.48 23.40
C HIS A 103 37.81 -28.86 23.60
N VAL A 104 37.55 -30.14 23.37
CA VAL A 104 36.37 -30.88 23.80
C VAL A 104 36.30 -30.80 25.33
N ILE A 105 35.16 -30.33 25.82
CA ILE A 105 34.78 -30.33 27.22
C ILE A 105 34.67 -31.78 27.70
N GLU A 106 35.60 -32.24 28.54
CA GLU A 106 35.35 -33.32 29.48
C GLU A 106 35.86 -32.92 30.87
N GLY A 107 35.07 -32.08 31.54
CA GLY A 107 35.17 -31.86 32.97
C GLY A 107 34.00 -32.56 33.67
N HIS A 108 34.12 -33.86 33.94
CA HIS A 108 33.24 -34.54 34.89
C HIS A 108 33.89 -34.64 36.27
N VAL A 109 33.51 -33.68 37.13
CA VAL A 109 32.99 -33.86 38.50
C VAL A 109 33.76 -34.79 39.46
N LEU A 110 34.41 -34.14 40.44
CA LEU A 110 34.45 -34.41 41.90
C LEU A 110 34.69 -35.85 42.42
N ALA A 111 35.88 -36.06 43.00
CA ALA A 111 36.10 -36.83 44.23
C ALA A 111 37.27 -36.18 44.99
N GLU A 112 36.96 -35.25 45.88
CA GLU A 112 37.05 -35.41 47.35
C GLU A 112 38.51 -35.53 47.87
N PRO A 113 39.02 -34.49 48.57
CA PRO A 113 40.29 -34.57 49.27
C PRO A 113 40.07 -34.99 50.73
N ALA A 114 40.82 -35.98 51.22
CA ALA A 114 41.60 -35.88 52.45
C ALA A 114 42.12 -37.24 52.96
N ALA A 115 43.34 -37.16 53.50
CA ALA A 115 43.97 -38.04 54.50
C ALA A 115 44.36 -39.45 54.01
N GLY A 116 45.59 -39.93 54.13
CA GLY A 116 46.64 -39.59 55.09
C GLY A 116 46.97 -40.83 55.91
N GLY A 117 48.21 -41.30 55.82
CA GLY A 117 48.89 -42.01 56.90
C GLY A 117 48.73 -43.55 56.99
N GLN A 118 49.89 -44.19 56.76
CA GLN A 118 50.30 -45.57 57.09
C GLN A 118 49.88 -46.69 56.12
#